data_AF-A0A934ZHD5-F1
#
_entry.id   AF-A0A934ZHD5-F1
#
_cell.length_a   1.000
_cell.length_b   1.000
_cell.length_c   1.000
_cell.angle_alpha   90.00
_cell.angle_beta   90.00
_cell.angle_gamma   90.00
#
_symmetry.space_group_name_H-M   'P 1'
#
loop_
_entity.id
_entity.type
_entity.pdbx_description
1 polymer ?
#
loop_
_entity_poly.entity_id
_entity_poly.type
_entity_poly.pdbx_seq_one_letter_code
_entity_poly.pdbx_strand_id
1 'polypeptide(L)'
;MRRGGWRCFSTLLLALGCSGDEVDPFAGPVPSQCPSTPMERSLVVTRMRFVKATMPGVVDGFDLDGRVSRNDDAASCRRVDFTSPDGTAGVDNQLSLLVPVLETQTAGALDEAVQAAINSGQLLLSMSIEGLDDRRDDPCVQLVFRQLRGMPFVGSDHRLDPGQTFETARDQPVSRVTGRMRDGVIEAGPFPLALPVAVLDARFVLNLHNARIRLRWRPDDTFDGMVGGGIPADELIAIVQTLGIPQELRSLVARLVNGITDLDPDADGNCRRFSSALSFEGRGAFVNP
;
A
#
# COMPACT_ATOMS: atom_id res chain seq x y z
N MET A 1 -33.76 -74.28 8.90
CA MET A 1 -32.35 -74.34 9.37
C MET A 1 -31.76 -72.93 9.32
N ARG A 2 -31.25 -72.43 10.47
CA ARG A 2 -30.34 -71.25 10.72
C ARG A 2 -30.77 -69.88 10.14
N ARG A 3 -31.31 -68.96 10.97
CA ARG A 3 -30.66 -67.95 11.86
C ARG A 3 -30.02 -66.76 11.13
N GLY A 4 -30.45 -65.54 11.49
CA GLY A 4 -29.59 -64.34 11.49
C GLY A 4 -30.30 -63.04 11.10
N GLY A 5 -30.84 -62.30 12.07
CA GLY A 5 -31.17 -60.88 11.90
C GLY A 5 -30.04 -60.00 12.40
N TRP A 6 -29.82 -58.84 11.78
CA TRP A 6 -29.19 -57.69 12.44
C TRP A 6 -29.52 -56.34 11.79
N ARG A 7 -29.35 -55.31 12.61
CA ARG A 7 -29.92 -53.96 12.58
C ARG A 7 -29.20 -52.98 11.62
N CYS A 8 -29.91 -51.89 11.34
CA CYS A 8 -29.48 -50.57 10.84
C CYS A 8 -27.99 -50.24 10.99
N PHE A 9 -27.41 -49.66 9.93
CA PHE A 9 -26.48 -48.53 10.06
C PHE A 9 -26.70 -47.56 8.89
N SER A 10 -27.26 -46.39 9.19
CA SER A 10 -27.26 -45.23 8.29
C SER A 10 -25.82 -44.74 8.12
N THR A 11 -25.33 -44.69 6.89
CA THR A 11 -24.02 -44.16 6.58
C THR A 11 -24.09 -42.63 6.51
N LEU A 12 -23.58 -42.00 7.57
CA LEU A 12 -23.34 -40.57 7.68
C LEU A 12 -22.14 -40.21 6.77
N LEU A 13 -22.36 -39.48 5.67
CA LEU A 13 -21.28 -38.88 4.89
C LEU A 13 -20.70 -37.70 5.69
N LEU A 14 -19.52 -37.91 6.27
CA LEU A 14 -18.66 -36.84 6.78
C LEU A 14 -17.97 -36.18 5.59
N ALA A 15 -18.41 -34.98 5.24
CA ALA A 15 -17.65 -34.07 4.38
C ALA A 15 -16.45 -33.55 5.20
N LEU A 16 -15.31 -34.22 5.05
CA LEU A 16 -14.01 -33.67 5.44
C LEU A 16 -13.72 -32.50 4.50
N GLY A 17 -13.97 -31.28 4.97
CA GLY A 17 -13.49 -30.07 4.33
C GLY A 17 -11.97 -30.09 4.34
N CYS A 18 -11.37 -30.22 3.16
CA CYS A 18 -9.97 -29.89 2.94
C CYS A 18 -9.83 -28.37 3.08
N SER A 19 -9.50 -27.89 4.27
CA SER A 19 -8.79 -26.61 4.40
C SER A 19 -7.40 -26.85 3.82
N GLY A 20 -7.21 -26.56 2.53
CA GLY A 20 -5.87 -26.42 2.00
C GLY A 20 -5.23 -25.24 2.70
N ASP A 21 -4.20 -25.49 3.51
CA ASP A 21 -3.28 -24.45 3.92
C ASP A 21 -2.71 -23.87 2.61
N GLU A 22 -3.22 -22.72 2.20
CA GLU A 22 -2.66 -21.98 1.07
C GLU A 22 -1.29 -21.49 1.55
N VAL A 23 -0.25 -22.19 1.09
CA VAL A 23 1.13 -21.85 1.43
C VAL A 23 1.40 -20.48 0.82
N ASP A 24 1.60 -19.47 1.66
CA ASP A 24 1.99 -18.14 1.23
C ASP A 24 3.24 -18.25 0.32
N PRO A 25 3.13 -17.93 -0.98
CA PRO A 25 4.24 -18.06 -1.92
C PRO A 25 5.40 -17.10 -1.60
N PHE A 26 5.16 -16.10 -0.75
CA PHE A 26 6.14 -15.14 -0.25
C PHE A 26 6.72 -15.52 1.13
N ALA A 27 6.32 -16.65 1.71
CA ALA A 27 6.84 -17.12 3.00
C ALA A 27 8.37 -17.37 2.99
N GLY A 28 9.03 -17.09 4.12
CA GLY A 28 10.46 -17.33 4.34
C GLY A 28 11.33 -16.07 4.33
N PRO A 29 12.63 -16.16 4.67
CA PRO A 29 13.50 -14.99 4.80
C PRO A 29 13.89 -14.41 3.44
N VAL A 30 13.75 -13.09 3.28
CA VAL A 30 14.31 -12.34 2.13
C VAL A 30 15.79 -12.07 2.42
N PRO A 31 16.70 -12.22 1.44
CA PRO A 31 18.10 -11.84 1.63
C PRO A 31 18.23 -10.37 2.02
N SER A 32 19.23 -10.03 2.83
CA SER A 32 19.47 -8.63 3.22
C SER A 32 19.98 -7.77 2.06
N GLN A 33 20.67 -8.38 1.10
CA GLN A 33 21.23 -7.73 -0.09
C GLN A 33 21.12 -8.67 -1.29
N CYS A 34 20.81 -8.10 -2.46
CA CYS A 34 20.76 -8.86 -3.71
C CYS A 34 22.15 -8.90 -4.38
N PRO A 35 22.43 -9.94 -5.17
CA PRO A 35 23.59 -9.94 -6.05
C PRO A 35 23.58 -8.70 -6.93
N SER A 36 24.75 -8.13 -7.20
CA SER A 36 24.87 -6.97 -8.08
C SER A 36 24.71 -7.42 -9.53
N THR A 37 23.47 -7.51 -10.02
CA THR A 37 23.18 -7.66 -11.46
C THR A 37 22.82 -6.31 -12.09
N PRO A 38 23.23 -6.09 -13.35
CA PRO A 38 23.13 -4.78 -14.00
C PRO A 38 21.73 -4.44 -14.54
N MET A 39 20.74 -5.34 -14.43
CA MET A 39 19.43 -5.06 -15.00
C MET A 39 18.62 -4.19 -14.03
N GLU A 40 18.64 -2.87 -14.29
CA GLU A 40 17.73 -1.91 -13.70
C GLU A 40 16.50 -1.72 -14.60
N ARG A 41 15.32 -1.67 -13.98
CA ARG A 41 14.08 -1.26 -14.64
C ARG A 41 13.40 -0.21 -13.79
N SER A 42 13.21 0.97 -14.35
CA SER A 42 12.51 2.05 -13.68
C SER A 42 11.10 2.19 -14.23
N LEU A 43 10.16 2.45 -13.32
CA LEU A 43 8.81 2.88 -13.64
C LEU A 43 8.58 4.27 -13.07
N VAL A 44 7.72 5.04 -13.74
CA VAL A 44 7.15 6.27 -13.20
C VAL A 44 5.69 6.01 -12.80
N VAL A 45 5.30 6.51 -11.65
CA VAL A 45 3.93 6.42 -11.16
C VAL A 45 3.05 7.35 -11.99
N THR A 46 1.99 6.81 -12.58
CA THR A 46 1.07 7.52 -13.47
C THR A 46 -0.30 7.79 -12.84
N ARG A 47 -0.60 7.10 -11.73
CA ARG A 47 -1.80 7.33 -10.91
C ARG A 47 -1.58 6.80 -9.51
N MET A 48 -2.21 7.47 -8.54
CA MET A 48 -2.29 7.04 -7.16
C MET A 48 -3.69 7.27 -6.63
N ARG A 49 -4.16 6.38 -5.75
CA ARG A 49 -5.46 6.51 -5.06
C ARG A 49 -5.38 5.88 -3.70
N PHE A 50 -6.00 6.51 -2.71
CA PHE A 50 -6.23 5.85 -1.42
C PHE A 50 -7.15 4.64 -1.61
N VAL A 51 -6.79 3.53 -0.98
CA VAL A 51 -7.60 2.32 -0.98
C VAL A 51 -8.80 2.53 -0.06
N LYS A 52 -9.98 2.12 -0.52
CA LYS A 52 -11.26 2.33 0.15
C LYS A 52 -11.89 1.00 0.52
N ALA A 53 -12.78 1.02 1.50
CA ALA A 53 -13.66 -0.11 1.77
C ALA A 53 -14.54 -0.40 0.55
N THR A 54 -14.54 -1.66 0.13
CA THR A 54 -15.41 -2.15 -0.96
C THR A 54 -16.80 -2.48 -0.44
N MET A 55 -16.85 -3.03 0.78
CA MET A 55 -18.05 -3.35 1.56
C MET A 55 -17.72 -3.19 3.05
N PRO A 56 -18.72 -3.16 3.95
CA PRO A 56 -18.46 -3.10 5.39
C PRO A 56 -17.53 -4.23 5.84
N GLY A 57 -16.40 -3.87 6.47
CA GLY A 57 -15.40 -4.83 6.97
C GLY A 57 -14.44 -5.38 5.90
N VAL A 58 -14.61 -5.03 4.62
CA VAL A 58 -13.77 -5.55 3.52
C VAL A 58 -12.97 -4.42 2.86
N VAL A 59 -11.66 -4.45 3.06
CA VAL A 59 -10.70 -3.45 2.59
C VAL A 59 -9.43 -4.15 2.14
N ASP A 60 -8.86 -3.76 0.99
CA ASP A 60 -7.56 -4.26 0.56
C ASP A 60 -6.43 -3.50 1.27
N GLY A 61 -5.28 -4.16 1.46
CA GLY A 61 -4.17 -3.61 2.23
C GLY A 61 -3.19 -4.66 2.70
N PHE A 62 -2.59 -4.40 3.87
CA PHE A 62 -1.60 -5.25 4.49
C PHE A 62 -1.88 -5.42 5.98
N ASP A 63 -1.47 -6.56 6.52
CA ASP A 63 -1.25 -6.72 7.96
C ASP A 63 0.11 -6.08 8.33
N LEU A 64 0.05 -4.93 8.99
CA LEU A 64 1.19 -4.10 9.34
C LEU A 64 1.75 -4.42 10.73
N ASP A 65 0.96 -5.07 11.58
CA ASP A 65 1.30 -5.28 12.99
C ASP A 65 1.39 -6.77 13.39
N GLY A 66 1.03 -7.67 12.49
CA GLY A 66 1.03 -9.13 12.62
C GLY A 66 -0.18 -9.68 13.41
N ARG A 67 -1.29 -8.95 13.48
CA ARG A 67 -2.45 -9.29 14.32
C ARG A 67 -3.75 -9.35 13.51
N VAL A 68 -4.72 -10.00 14.15
CA VAL A 68 -6.12 -9.95 13.75
C VAL A 68 -6.89 -9.42 14.94
N SER A 69 -7.02 -8.11 15.00
CA SER A 69 -7.55 -7.38 16.12
C SER A 69 -9.07 -7.29 16.11
N ARG A 70 -9.61 -7.27 17.33
CA ARG A 70 -11.05 -7.17 17.63
C ARG A 70 -11.30 -5.91 18.45
N ASN A 71 -12.57 -5.60 18.68
CA ASN A 71 -12.97 -4.37 19.38
C ASN A 71 -12.55 -4.32 20.87
N ASP A 72 -12.10 -5.43 21.44
CA ASP A 72 -11.57 -5.55 22.79
C ASP A 72 -10.02 -5.54 22.84
N ASP A 73 -9.35 -5.50 21.69
CA ASP A 73 -7.91 -5.50 21.60
C ASP A 73 -7.33 -4.12 21.96
N ALA A 74 -6.63 -4.04 23.09
CA ALA A 74 -5.99 -2.81 23.52
C ALA A 74 -4.75 -2.47 22.66
N ALA A 75 -4.10 -3.46 22.03
CA ALA A 75 -2.91 -3.25 21.23
C ALA A 75 -3.21 -2.52 19.91
N SER A 76 -4.41 -2.70 19.36
CA SER A 76 -4.91 -1.97 18.18
C SER A 76 -5.73 -0.73 18.54
N CYS A 77 -5.72 -0.30 19.80
CA CYS A 77 -6.56 0.79 20.29
C CYS A 77 -8.06 0.56 20.03
N ARG A 78 -8.47 -0.71 20.18
CA ARG A 78 -9.83 -1.21 19.96
C ARG A 78 -10.31 -0.99 18.54
N ARG A 79 -9.38 -0.93 17.59
CA ARG A 79 -9.67 -0.95 16.17
C ARG A 79 -9.76 -2.38 15.70
N VAL A 80 -10.80 -2.63 14.91
CA VAL A 80 -11.06 -3.92 14.31
C VAL A 80 -10.41 -3.91 12.95
N ASP A 81 -9.61 -4.92 12.67
CA ASP A 81 -8.95 -5.03 11.37
C ASP A 81 -9.96 -5.40 10.29
N PHE A 82 -9.61 -5.08 9.06
CA PHE A 82 -10.39 -5.48 7.91
C PHE A 82 -10.02 -6.88 7.46
N THR A 83 -10.88 -7.42 6.60
CA THR A 83 -10.57 -8.59 5.78
C THR A 83 -10.32 -8.11 4.36
N SER A 84 -9.30 -8.62 3.70
CA SER A 84 -9.07 -8.37 2.28
C SER A 84 -10.18 -8.96 1.42
N PRO A 85 -10.33 -8.54 0.15
CA PRO A 85 -11.27 -9.16 -0.78
C PRO A 85 -11.04 -10.65 -1.03
N ASP A 86 -9.81 -11.15 -0.83
CA ASP A 86 -9.46 -12.58 -0.97
C ASP A 86 -9.71 -13.40 0.30
N GLY A 87 -10.14 -12.77 1.40
CA GLY A 87 -10.47 -13.43 2.67
C GLY A 87 -9.36 -13.44 3.72
N THR A 88 -8.18 -12.90 3.40
CA THR A 88 -7.09 -12.70 4.36
C THR A 88 -7.52 -11.72 5.47
N ALA A 89 -7.41 -12.14 6.72
CA ALA A 89 -7.73 -11.31 7.88
C ALA A 89 -6.53 -10.45 8.33
N GLY A 90 -6.78 -9.43 9.16
CA GLY A 90 -5.72 -8.61 9.77
C GLY A 90 -5.30 -7.41 8.92
N VAL A 91 -6.16 -6.96 7.98
CA VAL A 91 -5.80 -5.83 7.12
C VAL A 91 -5.91 -4.51 7.90
N ASP A 92 -4.77 -3.84 8.05
CA ASP A 92 -4.64 -2.50 8.61
C ASP A 92 -4.82 -1.45 7.51
N ASN A 93 -5.99 -0.79 7.47
CA ASN A 93 -6.23 0.33 6.56
C ASN A 93 -7.32 1.28 7.06
N GLN A 94 -7.16 1.81 8.26
CA GLN A 94 -8.16 2.63 8.95
C GLN A 94 -8.45 3.97 8.25
N LEU A 95 -7.51 4.50 7.47
CA LEU A 95 -7.76 5.67 6.62
C LEU A 95 -8.90 5.42 5.62
N SER A 96 -9.11 4.17 5.19
CA SER A 96 -10.18 3.81 4.24
C SER A 96 -11.59 4.20 4.72
N LEU A 97 -11.80 4.35 6.02
CA LEU A 97 -13.05 4.82 6.62
C LEU A 97 -13.29 6.32 6.39
N LEU A 98 -12.22 7.11 6.27
CA LEU A 98 -12.31 8.56 6.08
C LEU A 98 -12.35 8.95 4.60
N VAL A 99 -11.79 8.14 3.70
CA VAL A 99 -11.72 8.48 2.27
C VAL A 99 -13.10 8.81 1.68
N PRO A 100 -14.18 8.03 1.89
CA PRO A 100 -15.51 8.38 1.36
C PRO A 100 -16.05 9.72 1.88
N VAL A 101 -15.75 10.05 3.14
CA VAL A 101 -16.14 11.32 3.76
C VAL A 101 -15.38 12.46 3.09
N LEU A 102 -14.08 12.32 2.89
CA LEU A 102 -13.25 13.32 2.22
C LEU A 102 -13.70 13.55 0.77
N GLU A 103 -14.03 12.48 0.04
CA GLU A 103 -14.54 12.60 -1.33
C GLU A 103 -15.88 13.31 -1.40
N THR A 104 -16.79 13.01 -0.47
CA THR A 104 -18.08 13.69 -0.38
C THR A 104 -17.90 15.19 -0.11
N GLN A 105 -16.99 15.55 0.79
CA GLN A 105 -16.71 16.95 1.15
C GLN A 105 -15.96 17.71 0.04
N THR A 106 -15.12 17.02 -0.74
CA THR A 106 -14.35 17.61 -1.84
C THR A 106 -15.04 17.49 -3.19
N ALA A 107 -16.26 16.92 -3.24
CA ALA A 107 -16.94 16.56 -4.48
C ALA A 107 -16.06 15.75 -5.45
N GLY A 108 -15.20 14.87 -4.93
CA GLY A 108 -14.26 14.05 -5.70
C GLY A 108 -12.96 14.75 -6.13
N ALA A 109 -12.76 16.02 -5.78
CA ALA A 109 -11.60 16.80 -6.23
C ALA A 109 -10.24 16.27 -5.73
N LEU A 110 -10.20 15.41 -4.71
CA LEU A 110 -8.95 14.85 -4.19
C LEU A 110 -8.20 14.00 -5.23
N ASP A 111 -8.89 13.02 -5.84
CA ASP A 111 -8.31 12.14 -6.85
C ASP A 111 -7.86 12.96 -8.09
N GLU A 112 -8.66 13.96 -8.47
CA GLU A 112 -8.36 14.86 -9.59
C GLU A 112 -7.14 15.76 -9.30
N ALA A 113 -7.02 16.29 -8.10
CA ALA A 113 -5.88 17.12 -7.70
C ALA A 113 -4.58 16.31 -7.68
N VAL A 114 -4.62 15.07 -7.17
CA VAL A 114 -3.46 14.17 -7.22
C VAL A 114 -3.09 13.83 -8.67
N GLN A 115 -4.08 13.50 -9.51
CA GLN A 115 -3.82 13.22 -10.92
C GLN A 115 -3.27 14.44 -11.66
N ALA A 116 -3.79 15.64 -11.39
CA ALA A 116 -3.29 16.89 -11.97
C ALA A 116 -1.85 17.18 -11.53
N ALA A 117 -1.50 16.91 -10.27
CA ALA A 117 -0.14 17.04 -9.77
C ALA A 117 0.84 16.07 -10.47
N ILE A 118 0.41 14.83 -10.73
CA ILE A 118 1.21 13.85 -11.50
C ILE A 118 1.38 14.35 -12.95
N ASN A 119 0.28 14.71 -13.62
CA ASN A 119 0.27 15.12 -15.02
C ASN A 119 1.00 16.44 -15.27
N SER A 120 1.11 17.33 -14.28
CA SER A 120 1.86 18.58 -14.37
C SER A 120 3.34 18.44 -13.99
N GLY A 121 3.77 17.26 -13.53
CA GLY A 121 5.13 17.03 -13.06
C GLY A 121 5.41 17.49 -11.64
N GLN A 122 4.41 18.00 -10.91
CA GLN A 122 4.54 18.39 -9.50
C GLN A 122 4.77 17.18 -8.60
N LEU A 123 4.09 16.07 -8.89
CA LEU A 123 4.18 14.82 -8.14
C LEU A 123 4.68 13.69 -9.06
N LEU A 124 5.99 13.65 -9.30
CA LEU A 124 6.63 12.56 -10.03
C LEU A 124 7.40 11.66 -9.08
N LEU A 125 6.97 10.40 -9.01
CA LEU A 125 7.61 9.36 -8.23
C LEU A 125 8.05 8.23 -9.16
N SER A 126 9.23 7.71 -8.89
CA SER A 126 9.75 6.52 -9.57
C SER A 126 9.97 5.38 -8.60
N MET A 127 9.93 4.19 -9.16
CA MET A 127 10.37 2.97 -8.52
C MET A 127 11.32 2.23 -9.47
N SER A 128 12.58 2.09 -9.09
CA SER A 128 13.52 1.22 -9.79
C SER A 128 13.48 -0.18 -9.16
N ILE A 129 13.47 -1.20 -10.01
CA ILE A 129 13.71 -2.60 -9.66
C ILE A 129 15.15 -2.88 -10.07
N GLU A 130 16.01 -3.08 -9.08
CA GLU A 130 17.43 -3.39 -9.22
C GLU A 130 17.69 -4.86 -8.86
N GLY A 131 18.75 -5.44 -9.43
CA GLY A 131 19.14 -6.83 -9.16
C GLY A 131 18.18 -7.87 -9.75
N LEU A 132 17.42 -7.50 -10.79
CA LEU A 132 16.45 -8.39 -11.41
C LEU A 132 17.12 -9.34 -12.42
N ASP A 133 16.98 -10.63 -12.19
CA ASP A 133 17.51 -11.71 -13.02
C ASP A 133 16.40 -12.40 -13.82
N ASP A 134 15.25 -12.66 -13.18
CA ASP A 134 14.08 -13.32 -13.78
C ASP A 134 12.80 -12.49 -13.57
N ARG A 135 12.06 -12.23 -14.65
CA ARG A 135 10.84 -11.38 -14.62
C ARG A 135 9.59 -12.10 -14.11
N ARG A 136 9.71 -13.37 -13.75
CA ARG A 136 8.62 -14.18 -13.20
C ARG A 136 8.93 -14.57 -11.76
N ASP A 137 10.12 -15.10 -11.51
CA ASP A 137 10.48 -15.65 -10.20
C ASP A 137 11.92 -15.29 -9.83
N ASP A 138 12.06 -14.31 -8.93
CA ASP A 138 13.35 -13.80 -8.50
C ASP A 138 13.44 -13.83 -6.96
N PRO A 139 14.38 -14.59 -6.37
CA PRO A 139 14.49 -14.68 -4.92
C PRO A 139 14.94 -13.37 -4.26
N CYS A 140 15.52 -12.42 -5.02
CA CYS A 140 15.98 -11.16 -4.46
C CYS A 140 15.93 -10.02 -5.48
N VAL A 141 15.07 -9.04 -5.21
CA VAL A 141 15.04 -7.77 -5.94
C VAL A 141 15.14 -6.61 -4.97
N GLN A 142 15.77 -5.51 -5.39
CA GLN A 142 15.79 -4.26 -4.63
C GLN A 142 14.86 -3.24 -5.28
N LEU A 143 13.92 -2.73 -4.50
CA LEU A 143 13.06 -1.61 -4.90
C LEU A 143 13.65 -0.30 -4.38
N VAL A 144 13.80 0.68 -5.26
CA VAL A 144 14.33 2.01 -4.95
C VAL A 144 13.33 3.09 -5.33
N PHE A 145 12.88 3.85 -4.35
CA PHE A 145 11.87 4.90 -4.52
C PHE A 145 12.56 6.26 -4.58
N ARG A 146 12.25 7.06 -5.60
CA ARG A 146 12.82 8.39 -5.77
C ARG A 146 11.79 9.37 -6.29
N GLN A 147 11.88 10.61 -5.83
CA GLN A 147 11.22 11.71 -6.52
C GLN A 147 11.96 12.04 -7.81
N LEU A 148 11.19 12.39 -8.83
CA LEU A 148 11.69 12.83 -10.12
C LEU A 148 11.42 14.32 -10.35
N ARG A 149 12.08 14.86 -11.37
CA ARG A 149 11.86 16.21 -11.90
C ARG A 149 11.70 16.14 -13.41
N GLY A 150 10.90 17.07 -13.95
CA GLY A 150 10.65 17.21 -15.38
C GLY A 150 9.21 17.62 -15.65
N MET A 151 8.94 18.02 -16.89
CA MET A 151 7.57 18.18 -17.38
C MET A 151 7.23 16.95 -18.23
N PRO A 152 6.30 16.10 -17.78
CA PRO A 152 5.92 14.92 -18.54
C PRO A 152 5.06 15.30 -19.76
N PHE A 153 5.15 14.47 -20.79
CA PHE A 153 4.12 14.37 -21.82
C PHE A 153 2.97 13.49 -21.31
N VAL A 154 1.75 13.94 -21.57
CA VAL A 154 0.51 13.29 -21.14
C VAL A 154 -0.28 12.89 -22.38
N GLY A 155 -0.65 11.62 -22.45
CA GLY A 155 -1.42 11.05 -23.54
C GLY A 155 -2.90 11.43 -23.49
N SER A 156 -3.64 10.97 -24.51
CA SER A 156 -5.10 11.19 -24.61
C SER A 156 -5.92 10.50 -23.51
N ASP A 157 -5.31 9.56 -22.78
CA ASP A 157 -5.88 8.86 -21.62
C ASP A 157 -5.67 9.63 -20.30
N HIS A 158 -5.15 10.85 -20.38
CA HIS A 158 -4.78 11.69 -19.23
C HIS A 158 -3.76 11.03 -18.29
N ARG A 159 -2.88 10.18 -18.83
CA ARG A 159 -1.74 9.60 -18.11
C ARG A 159 -0.42 9.98 -18.78
N LEU A 160 0.67 9.86 -18.03
CA LEU A 160 2.02 9.99 -18.58
C LEU A 160 2.23 8.99 -19.72
N ASP A 161 2.75 9.47 -20.86
CA ASP A 161 3.19 8.58 -21.93
C ASP A 161 4.35 7.68 -21.46
N PRO A 162 4.43 6.41 -21.89
CA PRO A 162 5.53 5.51 -21.52
C PRO A 162 6.85 5.91 -22.17
N GLY A 163 7.97 5.41 -21.63
CA GLY A 163 9.29 5.52 -22.26
C GLY A 163 9.93 6.91 -22.19
N GLN A 164 9.39 7.81 -21.37
CA GLN A 164 9.96 9.13 -21.13
C GLN A 164 11.20 9.06 -20.24
N THR A 165 12.06 10.07 -20.36
CA THR A 165 13.25 10.22 -19.51
C THR A 165 13.02 11.28 -18.46
N PHE A 166 13.36 10.97 -17.21
CA PHE A 166 13.26 11.89 -16.08
C PHE A 166 14.60 11.99 -15.33
N GLU A 167 14.78 13.10 -14.61
CA GLU A 167 15.91 13.28 -13.71
C GLU A 167 15.50 13.02 -12.26
N THR A 168 16.38 12.43 -11.47
CA THR A 168 16.15 12.29 -10.03
C THR A 168 16.23 13.64 -9.32
N ALA A 169 15.32 13.87 -8.37
CA ALA A 169 15.46 14.97 -7.42
C ALA A 169 16.51 14.58 -6.35
N ARG A 170 17.79 14.87 -6.61
CA ARG A 170 18.93 14.43 -5.77
C ARG A 170 18.91 14.95 -4.33
N ASP A 171 18.17 16.01 -4.07
CA ASP A 171 17.99 16.65 -2.77
C ASP A 171 16.86 16.03 -1.94
N GLN A 172 16.16 15.03 -2.49
CA GLN A 172 15.01 14.39 -1.85
C GLN A 172 15.34 13.04 -1.25
N PRO A 173 14.57 12.57 -0.24
CA PRO A 173 14.75 11.25 0.36
C PRO A 173 14.69 10.13 -0.67
N VAL A 174 15.51 9.09 -0.45
CA VAL A 174 15.50 7.84 -1.23
C VAL A 174 15.19 6.70 -0.29
N SER A 175 14.08 5.99 -0.52
CA SER A 175 13.75 4.78 0.21
C SER A 175 14.19 3.54 -0.57
N ARG A 176 14.68 2.54 0.14
CA ARG A 176 15.10 1.25 -0.42
C ARG A 176 14.52 0.11 0.39
N VAL A 177 14.15 -0.96 -0.30
CA VAL A 177 13.72 -2.20 0.34
C VAL A 177 14.10 -3.40 -0.50
N THR A 178 14.53 -4.46 0.16
CA THR A 178 14.76 -5.75 -0.50
C THR A 178 13.48 -6.57 -0.42
N GLY A 179 13.11 -7.17 -1.55
CA GLY A 179 11.94 -8.02 -1.69
C GLY A 179 12.26 -9.25 -2.53
N ARG A 180 11.21 -9.93 -2.98
CA ARG A 180 11.29 -11.05 -3.92
C ARG A 180 10.16 -10.98 -4.93
N MET A 181 10.38 -11.56 -6.10
CA MET A 181 9.37 -11.74 -7.13
C MET A 181 8.89 -13.19 -7.17
N ARG A 182 7.57 -13.39 -7.24
CA ARG A 182 6.91 -14.67 -7.50
C ARG A 182 5.77 -14.47 -8.48
N ASP A 183 5.72 -15.28 -9.53
CA ASP A 183 4.72 -15.19 -10.61
C ASP A 183 4.47 -13.73 -11.10
N GLY A 184 5.53 -12.95 -11.27
CA GLY A 184 5.47 -11.56 -11.73
C GLY A 184 4.96 -10.54 -10.70
N VAL A 185 4.82 -10.94 -9.44
CA VAL A 185 4.47 -10.06 -8.30
C VAL A 185 5.67 -9.93 -7.37
N ILE A 186 6.06 -8.70 -7.10
CA ILE A 186 7.09 -8.35 -6.11
C ILE A 186 6.41 -8.01 -4.79
N GLU A 187 6.86 -8.64 -3.70
CA GLU A 187 6.53 -8.21 -2.34
C GLU A 187 7.79 -7.83 -1.57
N ALA A 188 7.70 -6.74 -0.82
CA ALA A 188 8.80 -6.22 -0.02
C ALA A 188 8.30 -5.49 1.23
N GLY A 189 9.12 -5.53 2.29
CA GLY A 189 8.84 -4.87 3.57
C GLY A 189 9.13 -5.78 4.76
N PRO A 190 9.04 -5.25 6.00
CA PRO A 190 8.75 -3.86 6.32
C PRO A 190 9.94 -2.91 6.04
N PHE A 191 9.67 -1.65 5.70
CA PHE A 191 10.71 -0.62 5.49
C PHE A 191 10.20 0.81 5.80
N PRO A 192 11.08 1.78 6.07
CA PRO A 192 10.69 3.18 6.13
C PRO A 192 10.52 3.75 4.72
N LEU A 193 9.35 4.31 4.43
CA LEU A 193 9.06 4.94 3.15
C LEU A 193 8.80 6.44 3.35
N ALA A 194 9.58 7.27 2.68
CA ALA A 194 9.38 8.72 2.63
C ALA A 194 8.77 9.09 1.27
N LEU A 195 7.52 9.54 1.26
CA LEU A 195 6.81 9.97 0.06
C LEU A 195 6.75 11.49 0.01
N PRO A 196 7.56 12.16 -0.83
CA PRO A 196 7.41 13.59 -1.04
C PRO A 196 6.10 13.84 -1.79
N VAL A 197 5.18 14.55 -1.14
CA VAL A 197 3.90 14.97 -1.68
C VAL A 197 3.99 16.43 -2.08
N ALA A 198 3.61 16.71 -3.32
CA ALA A 198 3.49 18.05 -3.86
C ALA A 198 2.18 18.14 -4.64
N VAL A 199 1.16 18.77 -4.06
CA VAL A 199 -0.16 18.94 -4.66
C VAL A 199 -0.62 20.37 -4.41
N LEU A 200 -0.89 21.11 -5.49
CA LEU A 200 -1.19 22.54 -5.43
C LEU A 200 -0.03 23.30 -4.73
N ASP A 201 -0.33 24.02 -3.65
CA ASP A 201 0.66 24.76 -2.85
C ASP A 201 1.24 23.92 -1.68
N ALA A 202 0.69 22.73 -1.42
CA ALA A 202 1.14 21.88 -0.33
C ALA A 202 2.39 21.10 -0.76
N ARG A 203 3.46 21.22 0.04
CA ARG A 203 4.71 20.46 -0.13
C ARG A 203 5.15 19.90 1.21
N PHE A 204 5.18 18.59 1.33
CA PHE A 204 5.58 17.89 2.55
C PHE A 204 6.10 16.50 2.23
N VAL A 205 6.77 15.86 3.18
CA VAL A 205 7.14 14.45 3.09
C VAL A 205 6.20 13.68 3.99
N LEU A 206 5.48 12.72 3.43
CA LEU A 206 4.65 11.78 4.17
C LEU A 206 5.51 10.58 4.54
N ASN A 207 5.74 10.37 5.83
CA ASN A 207 6.53 9.22 6.31
C ASN A 207 5.61 8.04 6.65
N LEU A 208 5.80 6.92 5.96
CA LEU A 208 5.15 5.65 6.25
C LEU A 208 6.12 4.76 7.01
N HIS A 209 5.69 4.35 8.21
CA HIS A 209 6.40 3.41 9.07
C HIS A 209 5.93 1.98 8.81
N ASN A 210 6.86 1.02 8.95
CA ASN A 210 6.62 -0.39 8.67
C ASN A 210 5.94 -0.60 7.32
N ALA A 211 6.35 0.18 6.31
CA ALA A 211 5.71 0.14 5.01
C ALA A 211 5.91 -1.22 4.37
N ARG A 212 4.87 -1.70 3.69
CA ARG A 212 4.86 -2.91 2.87
C ARG A 212 4.39 -2.56 1.47
N ILE A 213 4.91 -3.24 0.48
CA ILE A 213 4.56 -3.02 -0.92
C ILE A 213 4.32 -4.36 -1.62
N ARG A 214 3.30 -4.36 -2.47
CA ARG A 214 3.00 -5.39 -3.46
C ARG A 214 2.96 -4.73 -4.83
N LEU A 215 3.73 -5.22 -5.78
CA LEU A 215 3.84 -4.67 -7.14
C LEU A 215 3.70 -5.81 -8.16
N ARG A 216 2.71 -5.74 -9.04
CA ARG A 216 2.54 -6.65 -10.16
C ARG A 216 3.08 -6.02 -11.44
N TRP A 217 4.02 -6.71 -12.07
CA TRP A 217 4.47 -6.37 -13.42
C TRP A 217 3.62 -7.11 -14.44
N ARG A 218 2.96 -6.36 -15.32
CA ARG A 218 2.15 -6.92 -16.40
C ARG A 218 2.95 -7.25 -17.66
N PRO A 219 2.45 -8.17 -18.50
CA PRO A 219 3.08 -8.48 -19.79
C PRO A 219 3.22 -7.31 -20.76
N ASP A 220 2.44 -6.24 -20.59
CA ASP A 220 2.48 -5.02 -21.43
C ASP A 220 3.44 -3.93 -20.90
N ASP A 221 4.33 -4.29 -19.96
CA ASP A 221 5.26 -3.38 -19.29
C ASP A 221 4.59 -2.23 -18.51
N THR A 222 3.31 -2.41 -18.16
CA THR A 222 2.64 -1.61 -17.12
C THR A 222 2.76 -2.27 -15.75
N PHE A 223 2.51 -1.47 -14.72
CA PHE A 223 2.65 -1.88 -13.34
C PHE A 223 1.40 -1.49 -12.56
N ASP A 224 0.93 -2.39 -11.72
CA ASP A 224 -0.04 -2.09 -10.68
C ASP A 224 0.56 -2.43 -9.34
N GLY A 225 0.37 -1.59 -8.35
CA GLY A 225 0.82 -1.91 -7.02
C GLY A 225 0.00 -1.26 -5.93
N MET A 226 0.36 -1.65 -4.72
CA MET A 226 -0.20 -1.13 -3.50
C MET A 226 0.94 -0.97 -2.50
N VAL A 227 0.94 0.14 -1.79
CA VAL A 227 1.83 0.40 -0.68
C VAL A 227 1.01 0.77 0.54
N GLY A 228 1.30 0.17 1.69
CA GLY A 228 0.63 0.48 2.94
C GLY A 228 1.63 0.65 4.06
N GLY A 229 1.24 1.39 5.10
CA GLY A 229 2.09 1.67 6.25
C GLY A 229 1.38 2.54 7.28
N GLY A 230 2.00 2.66 8.46
CA GLY A 230 1.52 3.52 9.53
C GLY A 230 2.01 4.95 9.37
N ILE A 231 1.11 5.93 9.39
CA ILE A 231 1.41 7.36 9.30
C ILE A 231 1.27 7.97 10.70
N PRO A 232 2.24 8.77 11.20
CA PRO A 232 2.10 9.46 12.47
C PRO A 232 0.96 10.48 12.45
N ALA A 233 0.05 10.37 13.41
CA ALA A 233 -1.12 11.25 13.49
C ALA A 233 -0.71 12.72 13.73
N ASP A 234 0.27 12.94 14.59
CA ASP A 234 0.82 14.25 14.92
C ASP A 234 1.48 14.92 13.70
N GLU A 235 2.22 14.16 12.90
CA GLU A 235 2.83 14.62 11.65
C GLU A 235 1.76 15.11 10.66
N LEU A 236 0.73 14.30 10.41
CA LEU A 236 -0.35 14.68 9.50
C LEU A 236 -1.11 15.92 10.02
N ILE A 237 -1.40 15.97 11.32
CA ILE A 237 -2.08 17.12 11.94
C ILE A 237 -1.23 18.38 11.82
N ALA A 238 0.08 18.29 12.04
CA ALA A 238 1.00 19.41 11.88
C ALA A 238 1.04 19.90 10.42
N ILE A 239 1.10 19.00 9.44
CA ILE A 239 1.02 19.36 8.02
C ILE A 239 -0.28 20.13 7.74
N VAL A 240 -1.42 19.58 8.16
CA VAL A 240 -2.75 20.19 7.97
C VAL A 240 -2.84 21.59 8.60
N GLN A 241 -2.14 21.83 9.71
CA GLN A 241 -2.09 23.16 10.35
C GLN A 241 -1.38 24.21 9.51
N THR A 242 -0.44 23.82 8.65
CA THR A 242 0.30 24.73 7.74
C THR A 242 -0.48 25.06 6.47
N LEU A 243 -1.50 24.28 6.13
CA LEU A 243 -2.31 24.49 4.95
C LEU A 243 -3.22 25.71 5.12
N GLY A 244 -3.48 26.41 4.01
CA GLY A 244 -4.37 27.59 3.94
C GLY A 244 -5.86 27.27 4.06
N ILE A 245 -6.26 26.35 4.93
CA ILE A 245 -7.65 25.92 5.13
C ILE A 245 -8.26 26.49 6.44
N PRO A 246 -9.60 26.70 6.49
CA PRO A 246 -10.31 27.19 7.68
C PRO A 246 -9.99 26.42 8.98
N GLN A 247 -9.97 27.12 10.11
CA GLN A 247 -9.61 26.55 11.42
C GLN A 247 -10.58 25.42 11.85
N GLU A 248 -11.84 25.55 11.50
CA GLU A 248 -12.90 24.59 11.77
C GLU A 248 -12.62 23.26 11.07
N LEU A 249 -12.17 23.33 9.81
CA LEU A 249 -11.78 22.16 9.03
C LEU A 249 -10.49 21.52 9.56
N ARG A 250 -9.48 22.33 9.93
CA ARG A 250 -8.26 21.81 10.59
C ARG A 250 -8.60 21.04 11.86
N SER A 251 -9.49 21.59 12.67
CA SER A 251 -9.94 20.96 13.92
C SER A 251 -10.74 19.69 13.68
N LEU A 252 -11.55 19.65 12.61
CA LEU A 252 -12.26 18.45 12.18
C LEU A 252 -11.29 17.35 11.75
N VAL A 253 -10.32 17.67 10.89
CA VAL A 253 -9.32 16.71 10.42
C VAL A 253 -8.55 16.11 11.59
N ALA A 254 -8.09 16.93 12.54
CA ALA A 254 -7.39 16.44 13.72
C ALA A 254 -8.23 15.46 14.56
N ARG A 255 -9.53 15.74 14.74
CA ARG A 255 -10.44 14.80 15.43
C ARG A 255 -10.63 13.51 14.65
N LEU A 256 -10.78 13.59 13.33
CA LEU A 256 -10.95 12.40 12.48
C LEU A 256 -9.70 11.52 12.47
N VAL A 257 -8.52 12.12 12.31
CA VAL A 257 -7.22 11.42 12.33
C VAL A 257 -7.00 10.72 13.67
N ASN A 258 -7.16 11.41 14.80
CA ASN A 258 -7.09 10.78 16.12
C ASN A 258 -8.18 9.71 16.31
N GLY A 259 -9.30 9.88 15.62
CA GLY A 259 -10.42 8.93 15.62
C GLY A 259 -10.17 7.65 14.83
N ILE A 260 -9.05 7.52 14.11
CA ILE A 260 -8.71 6.34 13.31
C ILE A 260 -7.33 5.73 13.63
N THR A 261 -6.62 6.24 14.65
CA THR A 261 -5.36 5.61 15.06
C THR A 261 -5.57 4.20 15.59
N ASP A 262 -4.70 3.30 15.17
CA ASP A 262 -4.74 1.84 15.37
C ASP A 262 -3.36 1.22 15.55
N LEU A 263 -2.29 1.93 15.18
CA LEU A 263 -0.93 1.42 15.22
C LEU A 263 -0.07 2.17 16.25
N ASP A 264 0.98 1.49 16.72
CA ASP A 264 2.00 2.02 17.63
C ASP A 264 1.40 2.56 18.95
N PRO A 265 0.81 1.67 19.80
CA PRO A 265 0.27 2.06 21.09
C PRO A 265 1.38 2.56 22.03
N ASP A 266 1.10 3.64 22.74
CA ASP A 266 1.94 4.14 23.83
C ASP A 266 1.70 3.37 25.14
N ALA A 267 2.41 3.77 26.21
CA ALA A 267 2.30 3.14 27.52
C ALA A 267 0.90 3.26 28.15
N ASP A 268 0.11 4.25 27.73
CA ASP A 268 -1.26 4.48 28.18
C ASP A 268 -2.29 3.78 27.28
N GLY A 269 -1.84 3.09 26.22
CA GLY A 269 -2.67 2.37 25.26
C GLY A 269 -3.29 3.27 24.18
N ASN A 270 -2.75 4.47 23.95
CA ASN A 270 -3.18 5.34 22.85
C ASN A 270 -2.29 5.11 21.63
N CYS A 271 -2.92 4.93 20.47
CA CYS A 271 -2.20 4.71 19.22
C CYS A 271 -1.76 6.04 18.63
N ARG A 272 -0.49 6.09 18.22
CA ARG A 272 0.14 7.30 17.66
C ARG A 272 0.11 7.33 16.15
N ARG A 273 -0.14 6.20 15.50
CA ARG A 273 -0.18 6.06 14.05
C ARG A 273 -1.54 5.56 13.60
N PHE A 274 -1.93 5.95 12.40
CA PHE A 274 -3.06 5.36 11.70
C PHE A 274 -2.56 4.61 10.46
N SER A 275 -3.14 3.45 10.18
CA SER A 275 -2.84 2.66 8.99
C SER A 275 -3.50 3.23 7.73
N SER A 276 -2.79 3.13 6.62
CA SER A 276 -3.27 3.58 5.31
C SER A 276 -2.66 2.74 4.21
N ALA A 277 -3.44 2.47 3.16
CA ALA A 277 -2.95 1.91 1.91
C ALA A 277 -3.26 2.82 0.70
N LEU A 278 -2.31 2.88 -0.23
CA LEU A 278 -2.36 3.58 -1.51
C LEU A 278 -2.20 2.56 -2.63
N SER A 279 -3.14 2.55 -3.56
CA SER A 279 -2.98 1.87 -4.84
C SER A 279 -2.30 2.80 -5.84
N PHE A 280 -1.51 2.24 -6.76
CA PHE A 280 -0.86 3.00 -7.81
C PHE A 280 -0.77 2.21 -9.11
N GLU A 281 -0.71 2.95 -10.22
CA GLU A 281 -0.44 2.43 -11.56
C GLU A 281 0.85 3.08 -12.06
N GLY A 282 1.69 2.34 -12.78
CA GLY A 282 2.98 2.78 -13.29
C GLY A 282 3.25 2.36 -14.72
N ARG A 283 4.18 3.06 -15.38
CA ARG A 283 4.65 2.75 -16.73
C ARG A 283 6.18 2.80 -16.76
N GLY A 284 6.79 1.98 -17.62
CA GLY A 284 8.24 2.01 -17.83
C GLY A 284 8.73 3.41 -18.23
N ALA A 285 9.83 3.84 -17.62
CA ALA A 285 10.49 5.11 -17.87
C ALA A 285 12.02 4.97 -17.73
N PHE A 286 12.76 5.93 -18.27
CA PHE A 286 14.20 6.04 -18.05
C PHE A 286 14.45 7.07 -16.95
N VAL A 287 15.15 6.66 -15.90
CA VAL A 287 15.49 7.55 -14.77
C VAL A 287 16.99 7.76 -14.76
N ASN A 288 17.42 9.01 -14.93
CA ASN A 288 18.83 9.36 -14.82
C ASN A 288 19.19 9.49 -13.33
N PRO A 289 20.03 8.59 -12.78
CA PRO A 289 20.30 8.50 -11.35
C PRO A 289 21.01 9.73 -10.80
#